data_AF-A0AAU4MNJ6-F1
#
_entry.id   AF-A0AAU4MNJ6-F1
#
_cell.length_a   1.000
_cell.length_b   1.000
_cell.length_c   1.000
_cell.angle_alpha   90.00
_cell.angle_beta   90.00
_cell.angle_gamma   90.00
#
_symmetry.space_group_name_H-M   'P 1'
#
loop_
_entity.id
_entity.type
_entity.pdbx_description
1 polymer ?
#
loop_
_entity_poly.entity_id
_entity_poly.type
_entity_poly.pdbx_seq_one_letter_code
_entity_poly.pdbx_strand_id
1 'polypeptide(L)'
;MGTAVSAPTVVVVMGVAASGKSTLGRLLARRRGVPFAEGDDLHPAENIARMSAGEELDDEDRAPWLRALTARIRRIDRRAGHFMPAALLGSQYDALEPLRVGEPGLTVDAVSGPEVIVEVAQAALVDFEVRGRR
;
A
#
# COMPACT_ATOMS: atom_id res chain seq x y z
N MET A 1 23.02 22.83 13.42
CA MET A 1 22.00 21.93 13.98
C MET A 1 21.28 21.29 12.79
N GLY A 2 21.72 20.11 12.36
CA GLY A 2 21.19 19.46 11.16
C GLY A 2 19.81 18.87 11.46
N THR A 3 18.78 19.29 10.74
CA THR A 3 17.47 18.63 10.78
C THR A 3 17.64 17.21 10.26
N ALA A 4 17.43 16.21 11.11
CA ALA A 4 17.34 14.83 10.67
C ALA A 4 16.19 14.74 9.66
N VAL A 5 16.52 14.52 8.39
CA VAL A 5 15.51 14.20 7.37
C VAL A 5 15.00 12.80 7.68
N SER A 6 13.76 12.71 8.12
CA SER A 6 13.07 11.43 8.36
C SER A 6 13.06 10.61 7.07
N ALA A 7 13.28 9.30 7.17
CA ALA A 7 13.18 8.41 6.02
C ALA A 7 11.78 8.52 5.37
N PRO A 8 11.68 8.42 4.03
CA PRO A 8 10.39 8.49 3.35
C PRO A 8 9.52 7.28 3.72
N THR A 9 8.37 7.53 4.34
CA THR A 9 7.36 6.50 4.64
C THR A 9 6.56 6.17 3.39
N VAL A 10 6.56 4.90 2.98
CA VAL A 10 5.66 4.40 1.92
C VAL A 10 4.43 3.79 2.60
N VAL A 11 3.24 4.21 2.16
CA VAL A 11 1.96 3.70 2.64
C VAL A 11 1.31 2.88 1.53
N VAL A 12 0.98 1.63 1.83
CA VAL A 12 0.25 0.73 0.93
C VAL A 12 -1.15 0.52 1.50
N VAL A 13 -2.18 0.78 0.71
CA VAL A 13 -3.58 0.55 1.08
C VAL A 13 -4.07 -0.70 0.35
N MET A 14 -4.44 -1.73 1.10
CA MET A 14 -4.88 -3.04 0.56
C MET A 14 -6.33 -3.35 0.97
N GLY A 15 -6.94 -4.32 0.28
CA GLY A 15 -8.35 -4.72 0.48
C GLY A 15 -9.02 -5.23 -0.79
N VAL A 16 -10.23 -5.81 -0.67
CA VAL A 16 -10.99 -6.37 -1.80
C VAL A 16 -11.35 -5.35 -2.88
N ALA A 17 -11.63 -5.83 -4.09
CA ALA A 17 -12.18 -4.98 -5.16
C ALA A 17 -13.42 -4.22 -4.67
N ALA A 18 -13.59 -2.98 -5.13
CA ALA A 18 -14.68 -2.08 -4.74
C ALA A 18 -14.79 -1.67 -3.24
N SER A 19 -13.82 -2.00 -2.38
CA SER A 19 -13.84 -1.56 -0.95
C SER A 19 -13.49 -0.08 -0.72
N GLY A 20 -13.27 0.70 -1.77
CA GLY A 20 -12.96 2.14 -1.65
C GLY A 20 -11.48 2.49 -1.43
N LYS A 21 -10.55 1.56 -1.66
CA LYS A 21 -9.09 1.77 -1.49
C LYS A 21 -8.55 3.02 -2.18
N SER A 22 -8.89 3.23 -3.45
CA SER A 22 -8.41 4.39 -4.21
C SER A 22 -8.96 5.71 -3.65
N THR A 23 -10.20 5.72 -3.16
CA THR A 23 -10.79 6.88 -2.47
C THR A 23 -10.02 7.19 -1.19
N LEU A 24 -9.80 6.18 -0.34
CA LEU A 24 -9.04 6.32 0.90
C LEU A 24 -7.60 6.78 0.64
N GLY A 25 -6.90 6.14 -0.31
CA GLY A 25 -5.53 6.45 -0.67
C GLY A 25 -5.37 7.89 -1.18
N ARG A 26 -6.27 8.36 -2.06
CA ARG A 26 -6.26 9.75 -2.54
C ARG A 26 -6.53 10.75 -1.43
N LEU A 27 -7.51 10.49 -0.56
CA LEU A 27 -7.82 11.40 0.56
C LEU A 27 -6.64 11.50 1.54
N LEU A 28 -6.05 10.36 1.89
CA LEU A 28 -4.90 10.30 2.77
C LEU A 28 -3.68 11.02 2.17
N ALA A 29 -3.41 10.80 0.88
CA ALA A 29 -2.33 11.45 0.16
C ALA A 29 -2.53 12.98 0.10
N ARG A 30 -3.75 13.44 -0.22
CA ARG A 30 -4.11 14.87 -0.21
C ARG A 30 -3.91 15.50 1.15
N ARG A 31 -4.38 14.87 2.24
CA ARG A 31 -4.23 15.40 3.60
C ARG A 31 -2.77 15.47 4.05
N ARG A 32 -1.91 14.59 3.55
CA ARG A 32 -0.46 14.59 3.86
C ARG A 32 0.38 15.41 2.90
N GLY A 33 -0.18 15.90 1.80
CA GLY A 33 0.58 16.59 0.76
C GLY A 33 1.61 15.70 0.06
N VAL A 34 1.35 14.40 -0.04
CA VAL A 34 2.26 13.42 -0.67
C VAL A 34 1.70 12.94 -2.01
N PRO A 35 2.55 12.48 -2.95
CA PRO A 35 2.08 11.89 -4.19
C PRO A 35 1.24 10.63 -3.95
N PHE A 36 0.19 10.47 -4.76
CA PHE A 36 -0.61 9.26 -4.83
C PHE A 36 -0.25 8.47 -6.10
N ALA A 37 -0.31 7.14 -6.02
CA ALA A 37 -0.18 6.25 -7.17
C ALA A 37 -1.24 5.14 -7.05
N GLU A 38 -1.94 4.84 -8.16
CA GLU A 38 -2.78 3.66 -8.23
C GLU A 38 -1.89 2.42 -8.41
N GLY A 39 -2.14 1.36 -7.64
CA GLY A 39 -1.39 0.11 -7.75
C GLY A 39 -1.63 -0.60 -9.08
N ASP A 40 -2.86 -0.50 -9.59
CA ASP A 40 -3.30 -1.19 -10.80
C ASP A 40 -2.67 -0.62 -12.07
N ASP A 41 -2.27 0.66 -12.06
CA ASP A 41 -1.56 1.31 -13.17
C ASP A 41 -0.19 0.68 -13.45
N LEU A 42 0.33 -0.12 -12.52
CA LEU A 42 1.61 -0.83 -12.68
C LEU A 42 1.46 -2.22 -13.29
N HIS A 43 0.24 -2.68 -13.57
CA HIS A 43 0.04 -3.93 -14.29
C HIS A 43 0.54 -3.81 -15.74
N PRO A 44 1.06 -4.91 -16.33
CA PRO A 44 1.20 -5.01 -17.77
C PRO A 44 -0.15 -4.75 -18.47
N ALA A 45 -0.10 -4.17 -19.67
CA ALA A 45 -1.32 -3.86 -20.44
C ALA A 45 -2.19 -5.11 -20.69
N GLU A 46 -1.57 -6.27 -20.83
CA GLU A 46 -2.25 -7.56 -20.98
C GLU A 46 -3.11 -7.90 -19.74
N ASN A 47 -2.56 -7.76 -18.54
CA ASN A 47 -3.29 -7.99 -17.30
C ASN A 47 -4.45 -7.00 -17.14
N ILE A 48 -4.25 -5.73 -17.50
CA ILE A 48 -5.31 -4.72 -17.47
C ILE A 48 -6.46 -5.13 -18.40
N ALA A 49 -6.14 -5.62 -19.60
CA ALA A 49 -7.13 -6.09 -20.55
C ALA A 49 -7.92 -7.30 -20.01
N ARG A 50 -7.24 -8.28 -19.42
CA ARG A 50 -7.87 -9.48 -18.82
C ARG A 50 -8.78 -9.11 -17.65
N MET A 51 -8.29 -8.31 -16.71
CA MET A 51 -9.12 -7.80 -15.59
C MET A 51 -10.33 -7.00 -16.10
N SER A 52 -10.14 -6.18 -17.15
CA SER A 52 -11.24 -5.42 -17.77
C SER A 52 -12.28 -6.32 -18.47
N ALA A 53 -11.87 -7.52 -18.90
CA ALA A 53 -12.74 -8.55 -19.45
C ALA A 53 -13.41 -9.41 -18.36
N GLY A 54 -13.08 -9.20 -17.07
CA GLY A 54 -13.58 -10.00 -15.95
C GLY A 54 -12.86 -11.34 -15.80
N GLU A 55 -11.71 -11.51 -16.44
CA GLU A 55 -10.87 -12.69 -16.28
C GLU A 55 -10.01 -12.56 -15.02
N GLU A 56 -9.95 -13.64 -14.25
CA GLU A 56 -9.07 -13.73 -13.09
C GLU A 56 -7.60 -13.87 -13.55
N LEU A 57 -6.72 -13.23 -12.79
CA LEU A 57 -5.27 -13.40 -12.93
C LEU A 57 -4.81 -14.48 -11.95
N ASP A 58 -3.82 -15.26 -12.33
CA ASP A 58 -3.13 -16.16 -11.40
C ASP A 58 -1.85 -15.52 -10.84
N ASP A 59 -1.07 -16.31 -10.08
CA ASP A 59 0.19 -15.87 -9.50
C ASP A 59 1.26 -15.55 -10.53
N GLU A 60 1.30 -16.30 -11.63
CA GLU A 60 2.27 -16.09 -12.70
C GLU A 60 1.98 -14.78 -13.43
N ASP A 61 0.69 -14.51 -13.69
CA ASP A 61 0.20 -13.25 -14.22
C ASP A 61 0.53 -12.07 -13.30
N ARG A 62 0.40 -12.22 -11.98
CA ARG A 62 0.68 -11.15 -11.00
C ARG A 62 2.18 -10.89 -10.80
N ALA A 63 3.05 -11.85 -11.09
CA ALA A 63 4.47 -11.72 -10.77
C ALA A 63 5.18 -10.50 -11.41
N PRO A 64 4.94 -10.13 -12.69
CA PRO A 64 5.48 -8.89 -13.28
C PRO A 64 5.01 -7.62 -12.57
N TRP A 65 3.75 -7.56 -12.16
CA TRP A 65 3.17 -6.43 -11.45
C TRP A 65 3.78 -6.26 -10.05
N LEU A 66 3.92 -7.35 -9.29
CA LEU A 66 4.59 -7.34 -7.98
C LEU A 66 6.05 -6.86 -8.07
N ARG A 67 6.76 -7.24 -9.14
CA ARG A 67 8.11 -6.72 -9.43
C ARG A 67 8.10 -5.22 -9.72
N ALA A 68 7.12 -4.73 -10.48
CA ALA A 68 6.97 -3.29 -10.79
C ALA A 68 6.68 -2.46 -9.53
N LEU A 69 5.76 -2.92 -8.67
CA LEU A 69 5.48 -2.32 -7.35
C LEU A 69 6.74 -2.26 -6.50
N THR A 70 7.45 -3.38 -6.38
CA THR A 70 8.72 -3.48 -5.63
C THR A 70 9.75 -2.49 -6.14
N ALA A 71 9.94 -2.41 -7.45
CA ALA A 71 10.89 -1.49 -8.07
C ALA A 71 10.49 -0.02 -7.83
N ARG A 72 9.20 0.30 -7.90
CA ARG A 72 8.67 1.65 -7.61
C ARG A 72 8.94 2.06 -6.17
N ILE A 73 8.65 1.18 -5.22
CA ILE A 73 8.87 1.39 -3.78
C ILE A 73 10.36 1.58 -3.50
N ARG A 74 11.23 0.72 -4.05
CA ARG A 74 12.69 0.84 -3.89
C ARG A 74 13.28 2.14 -4.46
N ARG A 75 12.66 2.73 -5.48
CA ARG A 75 13.11 4.04 -6.00
C ARG A 75 12.76 5.19 -5.05
N ILE A 76 11.66 5.06 -4.31
CA ILE A 76 11.23 6.02 -3.30
C ILE A 76 12.08 5.86 -2.03
N ASP A 77 12.34 4.60 -1.65
CA ASP A 77 13.18 4.23 -0.51
C ASP A 77 14.67 4.15 -0.90
N ARG A 78 15.40 5.28 -0.83
CA ARG A 78 16.85 5.30 -1.09
C ARG A 78 17.72 4.67 0.03
N ARG A 79 17.14 4.01 1.05
CA ARG A 79 17.90 3.21 2.02
C ARG A 79 17.17 1.91 2.35
N ALA A 80 17.62 0.82 1.72
CA ALA A 80 17.23 -0.54 2.02
C ALA A 80 17.23 -0.81 3.54
N GLY A 81 16.06 -1.16 4.10
CA GLY A 81 15.98 -1.61 5.48
C GLY A 81 14.62 -2.13 5.95
N HIS A 82 13.51 -1.68 5.39
CA HIS A 82 12.17 -2.08 5.85
C HIS A 82 11.29 -2.41 4.65
N PHE A 83 11.71 -3.41 3.88
CA PHE A 83 10.96 -3.84 2.70
C PHE A 83 10.06 -5.01 3.09
N MET A 84 8.73 -4.85 2.94
CA MET A 84 7.84 -6.00 2.84
C MET A 84 8.27 -6.80 1.61
N PRO A 85 8.76 -8.04 1.74
CA PRO A 85 9.07 -8.89 0.60
C PRO A 85 7.91 -8.88 -0.40
N ALA A 86 8.19 -8.80 -1.71
CA ALA A 86 7.15 -8.89 -2.74
C ALA A 86 6.28 -10.15 -2.59
N ALA A 87 6.85 -11.21 -1.99
CA ALA A 87 6.16 -12.44 -1.64
C ALA A 87 5.03 -12.25 -0.58
N LEU A 88 5.16 -11.28 0.32
CA LEU A 88 4.12 -10.92 1.30
C LEU A 88 2.97 -10.14 0.67
N LEU A 89 3.20 -9.43 -0.44
CA LEU A 89 2.10 -8.83 -1.22
C LEU A 89 1.28 -9.94 -1.91
N GLY A 90 1.95 -10.99 -2.45
CA GLY A 90 1.28 -12.13 -3.07
C GLY A 90 0.28 -12.82 -2.13
N SER A 91 0.72 -13.27 -0.95
CA SER A 91 -0.17 -13.96 0.01
C SER A 91 -1.30 -13.08 0.56
N GLN A 92 -1.11 -11.75 0.55
CA GLN A 92 -2.10 -10.77 1.03
C GLN A 92 -3.16 -10.44 -0.02
N TYR A 93 -2.82 -10.46 -1.31
CA TYR A 93 -3.79 -10.27 -2.40
C TYR A 93 -4.69 -11.48 -2.61
N ASP A 94 -4.20 -12.70 -2.35
CA ASP A 94 -4.98 -13.92 -2.57
C ASP A 94 -5.93 -14.30 -1.44
N ALA A 95 -5.68 -13.84 -0.21
CA ALA A 95 -6.44 -14.33 0.95
C ALA A 95 -6.88 -13.29 1.98
N LEU A 96 -6.57 -11.98 1.81
CA LEU A 96 -6.79 -10.97 2.87
C LEU A 96 -6.31 -11.48 4.24
N GLU A 97 -5.14 -12.12 4.30
CA GLU A 97 -4.66 -12.70 5.55
C GLU A 97 -4.55 -11.60 6.61
N PRO A 98 -5.11 -11.79 7.82
CA PRO A 98 -4.96 -10.83 8.90
C PRO A 98 -3.50 -10.46 9.13
N LEU A 99 -3.24 -9.19 9.45
CA LEU A 99 -1.91 -8.72 9.85
C LEU A 99 -1.38 -9.58 11.00
N ARG A 100 -0.13 -10.03 10.88
CA ARG A 100 0.49 -10.85 11.93
C ARG A 100 0.94 -9.98 13.09
N VAL A 101 1.01 -10.58 14.28
CA VAL A 101 1.50 -9.89 15.48
C VAL A 101 2.92 -9.39 15.24
N GLY A 102 3.12 -8.07 15.32
CA GLY A 102 4.40 -7.40 15.11
C GLY A 102 4.60 -6.79 13.72
N GLU A 103 3.68 -7.01 12.77
CA GLU A 103 3.70 -6.30 11.49
C GLU A 103 3.18 -4.87 11.67
N PRO A 104 3.91 -3.84 11.19
CA PRO A 104 3.41 -2.47 11.21
C PRO A 104 2.26 -2.33 10.21
N GLY A 105 1.03 -2.36 10.71
CA GLY A 105 -0.17 -2.23 9.90
C GLY A 105 -1.40 -1.89 10.74
N LEU A 106 -2.46 -1.46 10.06
CA LEU A 106 -3.74 -1.11 10.66
C LEU A 106 -4.85 -1.72 9.80
N THR A 107 -5.73 -2.50 10.41
CA THR A 107 -6.99 -2.93 9.79
C THR A 107 -8.09 -1.94 10.14
N VAL A 108 -8.87 -1.53 9.13
CA VAL A 108 -10.00 -0.61 9.28
C VAL A 108 -11.26 -1.23 8.70
N ASP A 109 -12.40 -0.96 9.31
CA ASP A 109 -13.71 -1.36 8.76
C ASP A 109 -14.08 -0.43 7.60
N ALA A 110 -14.22 -1.01 6.41
CA ALA A 110 -14.60 -0.31 5.19
C ALA A 110 -16.05 0.25 5.21
N VAL A 111 -16.88 -0.16 6.17
CA VAL A 111 -18.26 0.35 6.37
C VAL A 111 -18.26 1.74 6.99
N SER A 112 -17.16 2.14 7.65
CA SER A 112 -17.02 3.49 8.19
C SER A 112 -16.92 4.54 7.06
N GLY A 113 -17.41 5.76 7.31
CA GLY A 113 -17.25 6.86 6.35
C GLY A 113 -15.76 7.12 6.03
N PRO A 114 -15.41 7.41 4.77
CA PRO A 114 -14.01 7.49 4.34
C PRO A 114 -13.20 8.53 5.12
N GLU A 115 -13.81 9.62 5.56
CA GLU A 115 -13.17 10.64 6.39
C GLU A 115 -12.73 10.10 7.75
N VAL A 116 -13.57 9.28 8.38
CA VAL A 116 -13.26 8.62 9.66
C VAL A 116 -12.09 7.67 9.49
N ILE A 117 -12.10 6.88 8.42
CA ILE A 117 -11.02 5.94 8.12
C ILE A 117 -9.70 6.69 7.88
N VAL A 118 -9.73 7.82 7.17
CA VAL A 118 -8.54 8.67 6.96
C VAL A 118 -8.01 9.20 8.29
N GLU A 119 -8.86 9.65 9.21
CA GLU A 119 -8.42 10.16 10.51
C GLU A 119 -7.72 9.09 11.34
N VAL A 120 -8.29 7.88 11.40
CA VAL A 120 -7.69 6.75 12.10
C VAL A 120 -6.35 6.37 11.45
N ALA A 121 -6.29 6.28 10.11
CA ALA A 121 -5.06 6.00 9.39
C ALA A 121 -3.99 7.09 9.59
N GLN A 122 -4.38 8.36 9.69
CA GLN A 122 -3.45 9.46 9.99
C GLN A 122 -2.82 9.29 11.37
N ALA A 123 -3.63 9.02 12.39
CA ALA A 123 -3.16 8.83 13.76
C ALA A 123 -2.20 7.63 13.88
N ALA A 124 -2.55 6.49 13.27
CA ALA A 124 -1.70 5.30 13.28
C ALA A 124 -0.34 5.54 12.60
N LEU A 125 -0.33 6.25 11.47
CA LEU A 125 0.90 6.56 10.76
C LEU A 125 1.83 7.48 11.56
N VAL A 126 1.30 8.42 12.34
CA VAL A 126 2.13 9.23 13.27
C VAL A 126 2.78 8.34 14.32
N ASP A 127 2.04 7.38 14.89
CA ASP A 127 2.57 6.44 15.86
C ASP A 127 3.65 5.52 15.24
N PHE A 128 3.43 5.01 14.02
CA PHE A 128 4.43 4.22 13.29
C PHE A 128 5.71 5.01 13.01
N GLU A 129 5.59 6.27 12.59
CA GLU A 129 6.74 7.16 12.38
C GLU A 129 7.49 7.46 13.67
N VAL A 130 6.80 7.59 14.80
CA VAL A 130 7.45 7.79 16.12
C VAL A 130 8.19 6.52 16.55
N ARG A 131 7.60 5.34 16.36
CA ARG A 131 8.20 4.06 16.72
C ARG A 131 9.39 3.70 15.83
N GLY A 132 9.31 3.97 14.53
CA GLY A 132 10.40 3.73 13.57
C GLY A 132 11.58 4.70 13.68
N ARG A 133 11.46 5.78 14.46
CA ARG A 133 12.56 6.71 14.79
C ARG A 133 13.35 6.32 16.05
N ARG A 134 12.94 5.25 16.76
CA ARG A 134 13.63 4.76 17.96
C ARG A 134 14.61 3.65 17.64
#